data_AF-A0A2D9DM05-F1
#
_entry.id   AF-A0A2D9DM05-F1
#
_cell.length_a   1.000
_cell.length_b   1.000
_cell.length_c   1.000
_cell.angle_alpha   90.00
_cell.angle_beta   90.00
_cell.angle_gamma   90.00
#
_symmetry.space_group_name_H-M   'P 1'
#
loop_
_entity.id
_entity.type
_entity.pdbx_description
1 polymer ?
#
loop_
_entity_poly.entity_id
_entity_poly.type
_entity_poly.pdbx_seq_one_letter_code
_entity_poly.pdbx_strand_id
1 'polypeptide(L)'
;MNKKTKVFIPILVVVIVLLVVGLFLNSFVEKKAISLLEEQLPELKFDQLEVQVFKNTAELSNIHLKRGEVAIHSEKLEVSGLNYWKFIFDKNIDLNTIRISDPEIIYQTPANKSNEKHASATKASSKKKGLEKQIAVDRLILNRGKFALLDSVSEDKIKVKKFDFELNELQIDSNSIKNKIPFEFGAFRLHADSIFLKVDERHQMKVVRIGIEENKSRLQGLLLTSVYSKQEFQKHTPIEKDRYQLSADSIAIDHQDFGFKNDSLKYVASHFSIHNADFEIYRDKTQPDDNTVKPMYSEMLRKLPFLLKIDTLNVDNARIVYEERMKAGRAPGKVVFAKVQGEISNLTNFSNSTEFPTTRIIAKADFMNQAALQLNWAFKVNNPSDWFSVSGNMGTLSAQNMNTFLTPGMNVKAEGDITNMNFNFSGNRNVASGGLNMAYEDFKIEVLKNDGTQKSGFLTTIANIFVKHNGDSGENVNKGLEIERDKTKSFWNYLWSCIKKGALKTFT
;
A
#
# COMPACT_ATOMS: atom_id res chain seq x y z
N MET A 1 -42.75 51.12 -53.61
CA MET A 1 -42.02 50.25 -52.65
C MET A 1 -40.60 50.80 -52.45
N ASN A 2 -40.28 51.22 -51.22
CA ASN A 2 -39.05 51.93 -50.88
C ASN A 2 -37.80 51.03 -51.04
N LYS A 3 -36.68 51.58 -51.52
CA LYS A 3 -35.39 50.84 -51.66
C LYS A 3 -34.95 50.16 -50.36
N LYS A 4 -35.32 50.70 -49.20
CA LYS A 4 -35.07 50.09 -47.87
C LYS A 4 -35.83 48.76 -47.66
N THR A 5 -37.03 48.61 -48.22
CA THR A 5 -37.84 47.38 -48.07
C THR A 5 -37.37 46.22 -48.96
N LYS A 6 -36.64 46.49 -50.04
CA LYS A 6 -36.09 45.45 -50.94
C LYS A 6 -34.86 44.74 -50.39
N VAL A 7 -34.10 45.37 -49.47
CA VAL A 7 -32.93 44.76 -48.80
C VAL A 7 -33.32 44.08 -47.48
N PHE A 8 -34.42 44.51 -46.85
CA PHE A 8 -34.89 43.98 -45.57
C PHE A 8 -35.51 42.57 -45.69
N ILE A 9 -36.23 42.30 -46.78
CA ILE A 9 -36.92 41.02 -47.00
C ILE A 9 -35.93 39.84 -47.16
N PRO A 10 -34.85 39.94 -47.98
CA PRO A 10 -33.85 38.88 -48.07
C PRO A 10 -33.15 38.58 -46.74
N ILE A 11 -32.82 39.61 -45.96
CA ILE A 11 -32.18 39.46 -44.65
C ILE A 11 -33.14 38.77 -43.68
N LEU A 12 -34.41 39.18 -43.65
CA LEU A 12 -35.44 38.55 -42.82
C LEU A 12 -35.67 37.08 -43.21
N VAL A 13 -35.68 36.76 -44.50
CA VAL A 13 -35.79 35.37 -44.98
C VAL A 13 -34.58 34.54 -44.59
N VAL A 14 -33.36 35.08 -44.70
CA VAL A 14 -32.14 34.40 -44.23
C VAL A 14 -32.18 34.19 -42.73
N VAL A 15 -32.65 35.17 -41.95
CA VAL A 15 -32.80 35.04 -40.49
C VAL A 15 -33.88 34.02 -40.13
N ILE A 16 -35.02 34.00 -40.82
CA ILE A 16 -36.09 33.00 -40.62
C ILE A 16 -35.58 31.60 -41.00
N VAL A 17 -34.85 31.47 -42.11
CA VAL A 17 -34.25 30.19 -42.52
C VAL A 17 -33.20 29.75 -41.51
N LEU A 18 -32.35 30.65 -40.99
CA LEU A 18 -31.39 30.33 -39.93
C LEU A 18 -32.09 29.97 -38.62
N LEU A 19 -33.22 30.60 -38.29
CA LEU A 19 -34.06 30.25 -37.14
C LEU A 19 -34.71 28.87 -37.31
N VAL A 20 -35.31 28.60 -38.47
CA VAL A 20 -35.93 27.30 -38.78
C VAL A 20 -34.87 26.18 -38.82
N VAL A 21 -33.74 26.41 -39.48
CA VAL A 21 -32.60 25.50 -39.46
C VAL A 21 -32.12 25.31 -38.03
N GLY A 22 -32.00 26.38 -37.24
CA GLY A 22 -31.63 26.31 -35.82
C GLY A 22 -32.59 25.48 -34.96
N LEU A 23 -33.90 25.55 -35.23
CA LEU A 23 -34.93 24.75 -34.53
C LEU A 23 -34.79 23.25 -34.81
N PHE A 24 -34.46 22.87 -36.05
CA PHE A 24 -34.30 21.46 -36.44
C PHE A 24 -32.87 20.92 -36.27
N LEU A 25 -31.87 21.80 -36.12
CA LEU A 25 -30.45 21.43 -36.05
C LEU A 25 -30.16 20.52 -34.87
N ASN A 26 -30.70 20.82 -33.68
CA ASN A 26 -30.53 19.98 -32.49
C ASN A 26 -31.03 18.55 -32.75
N SER A 27 -32.27 18.39 -33.23
CA SER A 27 -32.86 17.07 -33.51
C SER A 27 -32.13 16.32 -34.63
N PHE A 28 -31.65 17.03 -35.66
CA PHE A 28 -30.86 16.42 -36.72
C PHE A 28 -29.52 15.89 -36.21
N VAL A 29 -28.79 16.69 -35.42
CA VAL A 29 -27.50 16.29 -34.83
C VAL A 29 -27.69 15.15 -33.84
N GLU A 30 -28.72 15.22 -33.00
CA GLU A 30 -29.08 14.17 -32.04
C GLU A 30 -29.31 12.82 -32.73
N LYS A 31 -30.18 12.74 -33.74
CA LYS A 31 -30.43 11.49 -34.48
C LYS A 31 -29.17 10.93 -35.12
N LYS A 32 -28.32 11.80 -35.68
CA LYS A 32 -27.05 11.39 -36.29
C LYS A 32 -26.03 10.91 -35.26
N ALA A 33 -25.97 11.57 -34.10
CA ALA A 33 -25.11 11.19 -32.99
C ALA A 33 -25.54 9.84 -32.39
N ILE A 34 -26.85 9.63 -32.17
CA ILE A 34 -27.40 8.33 -31.73
C ILE A 34 -26.98 7.23 -32.69
N SER A 35 -27.22 7.39 -34.00
CA SER A 35 -26.85 6.40 -35.00
C SER A 35 -25.35 6.08 -35.00
N LEU A 36 -24.48 7.08 -34.80
CA LEU A 36 -23.04 6.87 -34.70
C LEU A 36 -22.63 6.15 -33.41
N LEU A 37 -23.27 6.47 -32.28
CA LEU A 37 -23.02 5.79 -31.00
C LEU A 37 -23.46 4.32 -31.07
N GLU A 38 -24.62 4.03 -31.66
CA GLU A 38 -25.09 2.66 -31.87
C GLU A 38 -24.17 1.85 -32.80
N GLU A 39 -23.62 2.48 -33.85
CA GLU A 39 -22.70 1.82 -34.79
C GLU A 39 -21.32 1.57 -34.16
N GLN A 40 -20.76 2.55 -33.44
CA GLN A 40 -19.39 2.47 -32.92
C GLN A 40 -19.28 1.86 -31.53
N LEU A 41 -20.33 1.96 -30.72
CA LEU A 41 -20.41 1.50 -29.33
C LEU A 41 -21.75 0.78 -29.10
N PRO A 42 -22.02 -0.37 -29.76
CA PRO A 42 -23.29 -1.09 -29.61
C PRO A 42 -23.56 -1.61 -28.19
N GLU A 43 -22.51 -1.65 -27.34
CA GLU A 43 -22.60 -2.07 -25.94
C GLU A 43 -23.00 -0.91 -25.00
N LEU A 44 -23.05 0.33 -25.50
CA LEU A 44 -23.50 1.53 -24.80
C LEU A 44 -25.02 1.64 -24.91
N LYS A 45 -25.71 1.71 -23.77
CA LYS A 45 -27.14 2.00 -23.66
C LYS A 45 -27.33 3.29 -22.88
N PHE A 46 -28.37 4.04 -23.22
CA PHE A 46 -28.75 5.30 -22.57
C PHE A 46 -30.24 5.56 -22.82
N ASP A 47 -30.88 6.36 -21.97
CA ASP A 47 -32.30 6.67 -22.08
C ASP A 47 -32.56 7.80 -23.08
N GLN A 48 -31.77 8.87 -23.00
CA GLN A 48 -31.90 10.03 -23.86
C GLN A 48 -30.54 10.68 -24.16
N LEU A 49 -30.39 11.18 -25.38
CA LEU A 49 -29.35 12.13 -25.78
C LEU A 49 -29.99 13.51 -26.00
N GLU A 50 -29.55 14.53 -25.29
CA GLU A 50 -29.94 15.92 -25.56
C GLU A 50 -28.75 16.67 -26.18
N VAL A 51 -28.97 17.32 -27.33
CA VAL A 51 -27.95 18.14 -27.99
C VAL A 51 -28.41 19.58 -28.08
N GLN A 52 -27.58 20.50 -27.59
CA GLN A 52 -27.82 21.94 -27.67
C GLN A 52 -26.68 22.59 -28.46
N VAL A 53 -26.78 22.58 -29.79
CA VAL A 53 -25.69 22.99 -30.69
C VAL A 53 -25.23 24.43 -30.43
N PHE A 54 -26.14 25.36 -30.19
CA PHE A 54 -25.78 26.76 -29.90
C PHE A 54 -25.12 26.96 -28.53
N LYS A 55 -25.44 26.11 -27.55
CA LYS A 55 -24.78 26.12 -26.24
C LYS A 55 -23.49 25.30 -26.25
N ASN A 56 -23.21 24.60 -27.35
CA ASN A 56 -22.07 23.70 -27.51
C ASN A 56 -22.00 22.64 -26.41
N THR A 57 -23.13 21.98 -26.17
CA THR A 57 -23.27 20.92 -25.18
C THR A 57 -24.02 19.73 -25.76
N ALA A 58 -23.66 18.53 -25.30
CA ALA A 58 -24.43 17.32 -25.52
C ALA A 58 -24.42 16.47 -24.24
N GLU A 59 -25.53 15.82 -23.96
CA GLU A 59 -25.79 15.14 -22.69
C GLU A 59 -26.47 13.79 -22.90
N LEU A 60 -25.89 12.74 -22.31
CA LEU A 60 -26.49 11.42 -22.21
C LEU A 60 -27.01 11.19 -20.78
N SER A 61 -28.19 10.59 -20.66
CA SER A 61 -28.81 10.22 -19.38
C SER A 61 -28.89 8.70 -19.20
N ASN A 62 -28.76 8.24 -17.95
CA ASN A 62 -28.86 6.84 -17.52
C ASN A 62 -28.04 5.88 -18.39
N ILE A 63 -26.74 6.08 -18.35
CA ILE A 63 -25.78 5.37 -19.19
C ILE A 63 -25.50 4.01 -18.58
N HIS A 64 -25.48 2.99 -19.44
CA HIS A 64 -25.02 1.65 -19.12
C HIS A 64 -24.05 1.19 -20.21
N LEU A 65 -22.80 0.97 -19.84
CA LEU A 65 -21.78 0.43 -20.72
C LEU A 65 -21.23 -0.84 -20.07
N LYS A 66 -21.32 -1.97 -20.75
CA LYS A 66 -20.65 -3.21 -20.34
C LYS A 66 -19.70 -3.61 -21.46
N ARG A 67 -18.41 -3.70 -21.18
CA ARG A 67 -17.41 -4.11 -22.18
C ARG A 67 -16.35 -4.98 -21.51
N GLY A 68 -16.30 -6.25 -21.90
CA GLY A 68 -15.44 -7.24 -21.24
C GLY A 68 -15.74 -7.33 -19.74
N GLU A 69 -14.69 -7.14 -18.94
CA GLU A 69 -14.71 -7.21 -17.48
C GLU A 69 -15.21 -5.94 -16.79
N VAL A 70 -15.43 -4.86 -17.55
CA VAL A 70 -15.80 -3.55 -17.03
C VAL A 70 -17.28 -3.28 -17.30
N ALA A 71 -18.01 -2.95 -16.24
CA ALA A 71 -19.34 -2.37 -16.32
C ALA A 71 -19.31 -0.96 -15.72
N ILE A 72 -19.91 -0.02 -16.43
CA ILE A 72 -20.06 1.38 -16.02
C ILE A 72 -21.55 1.71 -16.08
N HIS A 73 -22.08 2.19 -14.98
CA HIS A 73 -23.36 2.86 -14.92
C HIS A 73 -23.14 4.32 -14.53
N SER A 74 -23.91 5.26 -15.06
CA SER A 74 -23.82 6.67 -14.65
C SER A 74 -25.15 7.36 -14.94
N GLU A 75 -25.55 8.27 -14.05
CA GLU A 75 -26.77 9.06 -14.26
C GLU A 75 -26.65 10.01 -15.46
N LYS A 76 -25.46 10.58 -15.67
CA LYS A 76 -25.25 11.63 -16.66
C LYS A 76 -23.82 11.69 -17.18
N LEU A 77 -23.67 11.80 -18.50
CA LEU A 77 -22.43 12.20 -19.17
C LEU A 77 -22.71 13.44 -20.00
N GLU A 78 -21.97 14.50 -19.74
CA GLU A 78 -22.04 15.76 -20.46
C GLU A 78 -20.71 16.02 -21.16
N VAL A 79 -20.77 16.41 -22.42
CA VAL A 79 -19.64 16.93 -23.18
C VAL A 79 -19.93 18.36 -23.58
N SER A 80 -18.93 19.24 -23.48
CA SER A 80 -19.09 20.65 -23.82
C SER A 80 -17.85 21.28 -24.43
N GLY A 81 -18.09 22.35 -25.20
CA GLY A 81 -17.03 23.14 -25.81
C GLY A 81 -16.32 22.43 -26.96
N LEU A 82 -17.06 21.73 -27.83
CA LEU A 82 -16.50 21.16 -29.04
C LEU A 82 -15.98 22.25 -29.97
N ASN A 83 -14.74 22.13 -30.42
CA ASN A 83 -14.21 22.98 -31.48
C ASN A 83 -14.80 22.53 -32.84
N TYR A 84 -15.93 23.12 -33.24
CA TYR A 84 -16.61 22.78 -34.49
C TYR A 84 -15.71 22.91 -35.73
N TRP A 85 -14.79 23.87 -35.74
CA TRP A 85 -13.88 24.06 -36.86
C TRP A 85 -12.91 22.88 -37.00
N LYS A 86 -12.20 22.53 -35.92
CA LYS A 86 -11.28 21.37 -35.91
C LYS A 86 -12.02 20.06 -36.16
N PHE A 87 -13.25 19.93 -35.65
CA PHE A 87 -14.07 18.73 -35.87
C PHE A 87 -14.48 18.54 -37.33
N ILE A 88 -14.92 19.59 -38.00
CA ILE A 88 -15.41 19.52 -39.39
C ILE A 88 -14.26 19.43 -40.40
N PHE A 89 -13.22 20.24 -40.22
CA PHE A 89 -12.15 20.40 -41.22
C PHE A 89 -10.94 19.52 -40.94
N ASP A 90 -10.51 19.39 -39.67
CA ASP A 90 -9.32 18.61 -39.31
C ASP A 90 -9.66 17.18 -38.87
N LYS A 91 -10.96 16.88 -38.68
CA LYS A 91 -11.47 15.61 -38.15
C LYS A 91 -10.96 15.25 -36.75
N ASN A 92 -10.43 16.24 -36.02
CA ASN A 92 -9.98 16.10 -34.64
C ASN A 92 -11.14 16.35 -33.67
N ILE A 93 -11.15 15.64 -32.55
CA ILE A 93 -12.10 15.87 -31.47
C ILE A 93 -11.38 16.70 -30.42
N ASP A 94 -11.83 17.93 -30.23
CA ASP A 94 -11.24 18.88 -29.28
C ASP A 94 -12.38 19.46 -28.44
N LEU A 95 -12.37 19.15 -27.15
CA LEU A 95 -13.44 19.42 -26.20
C LEU A 95 -12.91 20.19 -24.98
N ASN A 96 -13.66 21.17 -24.51
CA ASN A 96 -13.31 21.84 -23.25
C ASN A 96 -13.56 20.93 -22.04
N THR A 97 -14.68 20.22 -21.98
CA THR A 97 -15.02 19.44 -20.78
C THR A 97 -15.80 18.17 -21.10
N ILE A 98 -15.43 17.09 -20.41
CA ILE A 98 -16.25 15.89 -20.25
C ILE A 98 -16.57 15.76 -18.76
N ARG A 99 -17.84 15.65 -18.41
CA ARG A 99 -18.30 15.49 -17.03
C ARG A 99 -19.17 14.25 -16.91
N ILE A 100 -18.81 13.36 -15.99
CA ILE A 100 -19.58 12.15 -15.69
C ILE A 100 -20.05 12.26 -14.24
N SER A 101 -21.36 12.15 -14.03
CA SER A 101 -21.98 12.29 -12.69
C SER A 101 -22.47 10.94 -12.19
N ASP A 102 -22.17 10.69 -10.91
CA ASP A 102 -22.52 9.47 -10.19
C ASP A 102 -22.11 8.17 -10.93
N PRO A 103 -20.89 8.08 -11.49
CA PRO A 103 -20.46 6.86 -12.18
C PRO A 103 -20.23 5.73 -11.19
N GLU A 104 -20.92 4.60 -11.38
CA GLU A 104 -20.63 3.34 -10.73
C GLU A 104 -19.82 2.44 -11.67
N ILE A 105 -18.54 2.25 -11.33
CA ILE A 105 -17.58 1.47 -12.11
C ILE A 105 -17.35 0.14 -11.39
N ILE A 106 -17.68 -0.96 -12.06
CA ILE A 106 -17.49 -2.32 -11.57
C ILE A 106 -16.48 -3.02 -12.50
N TYR A 107 -15.38 -3.48 -11.94
CA TYR A 107 -14.42 -4.35 -12.64
C TYR A 107 -14.53 -5.76 -12.06
N GLN A 108 -14.78 -6.75 -12.90
CA GLN A 108 -14.86 -8.16 -12.48
C GLN A 108 -13.64 -8.94 -12.95
N THR A 109 -12.87 -9.50 -12.02
CA THR A 109 -11.70 -10.31 -12.37
C THR A 109 -12.16 -11.58 -13.11
N PRO A 110 -11.55 -11.96 -14.25
CA PRO A 110 -11.90 -13.18 -14.94
C PRO A 110 -11.58 -14.42 -14.06
N ALA A 111 -12.40 -15.46 -14.17
CA ALA A 111 -12.13 -16.73 -13.49
C ALA A 111 -10.78 -17.32 -13.97
N ASN A 112 -9.88 -17.59 -13.02
CA ASN A 112 -8.62 -18.26 -13.31
C ASN A 112 -8.90 -19.66 -13.89
N LYS A 113 -8.76 -19.83 -15.21
CA LYS A 113 -8.59 -21.15 -15.83
C LYS A 113 -7.19 -21.65 -15.46
N SER A 114 -7.06 -22.30 -14.31
CA SER A 114 -5.83 -22.96 -13.90
C SER A 114 -5.52 -24.15 -14.83
N ASN A 115 -4.32 -24.15 -15.42
CA ASN A 115 -3.68 -25.25 -16.15
C ASN A 115 -4.37 -25.74 -17.45
N GLU A 116 -4.30 -24.93 -18.51
CA GLU A 116 -4.07 -25.48 -19.85
C GLU A 116 -2.66 -25.11 -20.31
N LYS A 117 -1.80 -26.12 -20.42
CA LYS A 117 -0.52 -26.04 -21.12
C LYS A 117 -0.77 -25.51 -22.53
N HIS A 118 0.01 -24.51 -22.93
CA HIS A 118 0.36 -24.16 -24.31
C HIS A 118 -0.64 -24.62 -25.40
N ALA A 119 -1.81 -23.99 -25.45
CA ALA A 119 -2.51 -23.84 -26.71
C ALA A 119 -2.05 -22.51 -27.30
N SER A 120 -1.25 -22.61 -28.36
CA SER A 120 -0.82 -21.49 -29.19
C SER A 120 -1.93 -20.46 -29.34
N ALA A 121 -1.68 -19.25 -28.84
CA ALA A 121 -2.43 -18.09 -29.26
C ALA A 121 -2.22 -17.96 -30.77
N THR A 122 -3.16 -18.50 -31.54
CA THR A 122 -3.38 -18.10 -32.92
C THR A 122 -3.41 -16.58 -32.90
N LYS A 123 -2.35 -15.99 -33.46
CA LYS A 123 -2.27 -14.56 -33.76
C LYS A 123 -3.45 -14.24 -34.67
N ALA A 124 -4.59 -13.94 -34.08
CA ALA A 124 -5.62 -13.13 -34.69
C ALA A 124 -5.01 -11.72 -34.77
N SER A 125 -4.18 -11.55 -35.80
CA SER A 125 -3.83 -10.27 -36.39
C SER A 125 -5.14 -9.62 -36.88
N SER A 126 -5.97 -9.16 -35.95
CA SER A 126 -6.81 -8.01 -36.26
C SER A 126 -5.83 -6.86 -36.42
N LYS A 127 -5.66 -6.40 -37.66
CA LYS A 127 -5.06 -5.09 -37.94
C LYS A 127 -5.85 -4.09 -37.11
N LYS A 128 -5.37 -3.73 -35.92
CA LYS A 128 -5.87 -2.56 -35.19
C LYS A 128 -5.61 -1.39 -36.14
N LYS A 129 -6.64 -0.95 -36.86
CA LYS A 129 -6.64 0.39 -37.47
C LYS A 129 -6.20 1.33 -36.36
N GLY A 130 -5.06 1.99 -36.52
CA GLY A 130 -4.63 3.03 -35.58
C GLY A 130 -5.73 4.07 -35.45
N LEU A 131 -5.79 4.77 -34.31
CA LEU A 131 -6.65 5.95 -34.22
C LEU A 131 -6.19 6.93 -35.30
N GLU A 132 -7.03 7.15 -36.32
CA GLU A 132 -6.76 8.15 -37.38
C GLU A 132 -7.01 9.59 -36.90
N LYS A 133 -7.60 9.76 -35.70
CA LYS A 133 -8.08 11.03 -35.17
C LYS A 133 -7.36 11.37 -33.86
N GLN A 134 -7.04 12.64 -33.66
CA GLN A 134 -6.60 13.14 -32.37
C GLN A 134 -7.82 13.46 -31.50
N ILE A 135 -7.76 13.08 -30.23
CA ILE A 135 -8.75 13.44 -29.21
C ILE A 135 -8.04 14.26 -28.15
N ALA A 136 -8.51 15.48 -27.91
CA ALA A 136 -8.05 16.36 -26.84
C ALA A 136 -9.24 16.78 -25.98
N VAL A 137 -9.04 16.78 -24.66
CA VAL A 137 -10.04 17.23 -23.69
C VAL A 137 -9.35 18.08 -22.63
N ASP A 138 -9.71 19.36 -22.50
CA ASP A 138 -9.06 20.24 -21.52
C ASP A 138 -9.31 19.76 -20.09
N ARG A 139 -10.52 19.26 -19.80
CA ARG A 139 -10.88 18.75 -18.47
C ARG A 139 -11.85 17.57 -18.50
N LEU A 140 -11.46 16.44 -17.90
CA LEU A 140 -12.32 15.32 -17.59
C LEU A 140 -12.64 15.31 -16.10
N ILE A 141 -13.93 15.27 -15.75
CA ILE A 141 -14.42 15.30 -14.37
C ILE A 141 -15.33 14.10 -14.13
N LEU A 142 -15.04 13.32 -13.09
CA LEU A 142 -15.96 12.33 -12.52
C LEU A 142 -16.37 12.80 -11.14
N ASN A 143 -17.66 13.03 -10.91
CA ASN A 143 -18.19 13.47 -9.61
C ASN A 143 -19.01 12.37 -8.95
N ARG A 144 -18.84 12.19 -7.64
CA ARG A 144 -19.59 11.24 -6.80
C ARG A 144 -19.55 9.80 -7.32
N GLY A 145 -18.42 9.41 -7.91
CA GLY A 145 -18.22 8.07 -8.43
C GLY A 145 -18.15 7.01 -7.35
N LYS A 146 -18.46 5.78 -7.73
CA LYS A 146 -18.31 4.55 -6.93
C LYS A 146 -17.45 3.58 -7.72
N PHE A 147 -16.60 2.85 -7.02
CA PHE A 147 -15.77 1.82 -7.65
C PHE A 147 -15.86 0.51 -6.87
N ALA A 148 -16.01 -0.60 -7.58
CA ALA A 148 -15.90 -1.94 -7.03
C ALA A 148 -15.01 -2.82 -7.92
N LEU A 149 -13.99 -3.42 -7.32
CA LEU A 149 -13.26 -4.54 -7.89
C LEU A 149 -13.82 -5.82 -7.29
N LEU A 150 -14.44 -6.64 -8.13
CA LEU A 150 -14.95 -7.95 -7.76
C LEU A 150 -13.98 -9.05 -8.16
N ASP A 151 -13.94 -10.11 -7.37
CA ASP A 151 -13.29 -11.35 -7.78
C ASP A 151 -14.16 -12.17 -8.76
N SER A 152 -13.68 -13.36 -9.13
CA SER A 152 -14.38 -14.21 -10.08
C SER A 152 -15.69 -14.82 -9.53
N VAL A 153 -15.89 -14.81 -8.22
CA VAL A 153 -17.12 -15.27 -7.54
C VAL A 153 -17.99 -14.10 -7.06
N SER A 154 -17.69 -12.88 -7.49
CA SER A 154 -18.43 -11.64 -7.19
C SER A 154 -18.30 -11.15 -5.74
N GLU A 155 -17.21 -11.49 -5.04
CA GLU A 155 -16.87 -10.88 -3.76
C GLU A 155 -16.09 -9.56 -3.94
N ASP A 156 -16.41 -8.57 -3.10
CA ASP A 156 -15.71 -7.27 -3.06
C ASP A 156 -14.23 -7.45 -2.64
N LYS A 157 -13.30 -7.23 -3.58
CA LYS A 157 -11.86 -7.11 -3.28
C LYS A 157 -11.48 -5.68 -2.93
N ILE A 158 -11.93 -4.72 -3.72
CA ILE A 158 -11.75 -3.28 -3.46
C ILE A 158 -13.10 -2.62 -3.60
N LYS A 159 -13.44 -1.73 -2.68
CA LYS A 159 -14.63 -0.89 -2.77
C LYS A 159 -14.30 0.54 -2.39
N VAL A 160 -14.74 1.48 -3.21
CA VAL A 160 -14.68 2.91 -2.94
C VAL A 160 -16.11 3.43 -2.97
N LYS A 161 -16.60 3.89 -1.82
CA LYS A 161 -18.01 4.33 -1.71
C LYS A 161 -18.28 5.66 -2.39
N LYS A 162 -17.27 6.53 -2.44
CA LYS A 162 -17.35 7.82 -3.10
C LYS A 162 -15.96 8.24 -3.57
N PHE A 163 -15.85 8.70 -4.80
CA PHE A 163 -14.69 9.41 -5.28
C PHE A 163 -15.07 10.56 -6.20
N ASP A 164 -14.21 11.58 -6.22
CA ASP A 164 -14.21 12.66 -7.20
C ASP A 164 -12.85 12.64 -7.89
N PHE A 165 -12.85 12.68 -9.22
CA PHE A 165 -11.63 12.62 -10.03
C PHE A 165 -11.64 13.73 -11.08
N GLU A 166 -10.51 14.38 -11.25
CA GLU A 166 -10.28 15.40 -12.27
C GLU A 166 -8.97 15.10 -13.00
N LEU A 167 -9.01 15.19 -14.32
CA LEU A 167 -7.84 15.06 -15.21
C LEU A 167 -7.84 16.23 -16.19
N ASN A 168 -6.74 16.96 -16.25
CA ASN A 168 -6.56 18.11 -17.12
C ASN A 168 -5.68 17.75 -18.32
N GLU A 169 -5.95 18.38 -19.46
CA GLU A 169 -5.17 18.29 -20.70
C GLU A 169 -5.03 16.84 -21.21
N LEU A 170 -6.12 16.07 -21.20
CA LEU A 170 -6.14 14.71 -21.72
C LEU A 170 -5.90 14.72 -23.23
N GLN A 171 -4.91 13.95 -23.70
CA GLN A 171 -4.61 13.79 -25.12
C GLN A 171 -4.51 12.31 -25.50
N ILE A 172 -5.15 11.95 -26.62
CA ILE A 172 -5.10 10.62 -27.22
C ILE A 172 -4.80 10.77 -28.69
N ASP A 173 -3.74 10.08 -29.15
CA ASP A 173 -3.36 10.03 -30.56
C ASP A 173 -2.85 8.64 -30.96
N SER A 174 -2.37 8.54 -32.20
CA SER A 174 -1.86 7.29 -32.78
C SER A 174 -0.58 6.76 -32.12
N ASN A 175 0.14 7.58 -31.36
CA ASN A 175 1.35 7.22 -30.63
C ASN A 175 1.01 6.88 -29.18
N SER A 176 0.25 7.74 -28.48
CA SER A 176 -0.14 7.53 -27.09
C SER A 176 -0.88 6.21 -26.90
N ILE A 177 -1.76 5.83 -27.84
CA ILE A 177 -2.53 4.58 -27.76
C ILE A 177 -1.68 3.30 -27.81
N LYS A 178 -0.41 3.41 -28.23
CA LYS A 178 0.55 2.31 -28.23
C LYS A 178 1.28 2.17 -26.88
N ASN A 179 1.22 3.20 -26.03
CA ASN A 179 1.85 3.21 -24.71
C ASN A 179 1.02 2.39 -23.70
N LYS A 180 1.64 2.05 -22.56
CA LYS A 180 0.95 1.31 -21.48
C LYS A 180 -0.20 2.09 -20.87
N ILE A 181 -0.01 3.39 -20.71
CA ILE A 181 -1.07 4.35 -20.43
C ILE A 181 -1.44 4.93 -21.79
N PRO A 182 -2.61 4.60 -22.37
CA PRO A 182 -2.91 4.88 -23.77
C PRO A 182 -3.29 6.35 -24.04
N PHE A 183 -2.87 7.26 -23.18
CA PHE A 183 -3.18 8.68 -23.21
C PHE A 183 -2.10 9.48 -22.46
N GLU A 184 -1.97 10.75 -22.82
CA GLU A 184 -1.16 11.75 -22.12
C GLU A 184 -2.08 12.69 -21.35
N PHE A 185 -1.56 13.32 -20.31
CA PHE A 185 -2.31 14.26 -19.47
C PHE A 185 -1.37 15.30 -18.84
N GLY A 186 -1.94 16.47 -18.54
CA GLY A 186 -1.25 17.55 -17.85
C GLY A 186 -1.18 17.29 -16.35
N ALA A 187 -2.33 17.32 -15.67
CA ALA A 187 -2.42 17.09 -14.22
C ALA A 187 -3.67 16.31 -13.80
N PHE A 188 -3.63 15.67 -12.63
CA PHE A 188 -4.79 14.96 -12.08
C PHE A 188 -4.96 15.18 -10.58
N ARG A 189 -6.20 14.97 -10.13
CA ARG A 189 -6.58 14.97 -8.72
C ARG A 189 -7.62 13.88 -8.47
N LEU A 190 -7.42 13.10 -7.41
CA LEU A 190 -8.36 12.11 -6.91
C LEU A 190 -8.64 12.38 -5.44
N HIS A 191 -9.91 12.49 -5.08
CA HIS A 191 -10.38 12.40 -3.71
C HIS A 191 -11.28 11.19 -3.58
N ALA A 192 -11.03 10.35 -2.58
CA ALA A 192 -11.83 9.17 -2.32
C ALA A 192 -12.13 9.04 -0.83
N ASP A 193 -13.35 8.61 -0.52
CA ASP A 193 -13.84 8.42 0.84
C ASP A 193 -14.31 6.97 1.06
N SER A 194 -14.06 6.47 2.26
CA SER A 194 -14.50 5.13 2.72
C SER A 194 -14.04 4.01 1.79
N ILE A 195 -12.72 3.86 1.66
CA ILE A 195 -12.08 2.80 0.88
C ILE A 195 -12.04 1.54 1.72
N PHE A 196 -12.36 0.41 1.10
CA PHE A 196 -12.24 -0.92 1.65
C PHE A 196 -11.40 -1.80 0.72
N LEU A 197 -10.52 -2.61 1.30
CA LEU A 197 -9.69 -3.60 0.63
C LEU A 197 -9.72 -4.91 1.42
N LYS A 198 -10.09 -6.03 0.76
CA LYS A 198 -9.84 -7.38 1.27
C LYS A 198 -8.36 -7.70 1.05
N VAL A 199 -7.57 -7.74 2.12
CA VAL A 199 -6.11 -7.99 2.04
C VAL A 199 -5.86 -9.49 1.85
N ASP A 200 -6.55 -10.31 2.65
CA ASP A 200 -6.63 -11.75 2.53
C ASP A 200 -7.95 -12.26 3.14
N GLU A 201 -8.16 -13.57 3.22
CA GLU A 201 -9.36 -14.17 3.82
C GLU A 201 -9.57 -13.88 5.31
N ARG A 202 -8.57 -13.31 6.00
CA ARG A 202 -8.56 -13.05 7.43
C ARG A 202 -8.39 -11.57 7.78
N HIS A 203 -8.00 -10.72 6.83
CA HIS A 203 -7.70 -9.31 7.06
C HIS A 203 -8.36 -8.41 6.02
N GLN A 204 -8.85 -7.29 6.53
CA GLN A 204 -9.42 -6.21 5.75
C GLN A 204 -8.70 -4.90 6.10
N MET A 205 -8.55 -4.04 5.12
CA MET A 205 -8.05 -2.68 5.30
C MET A 205 -9.15 -1.69 4.95
N LYS A 206 -9.28 -0.65 5.76
CA LYS A 206 -10.15 0.49 5.52
C LYS A 206 -9.31 1.76 5.54
N VAL A 207 -9.64 2.72 4.68
CA VAL A 207 -9.06 4.05 4.70
C VAL A 207 -10.21 5.05 4.66
N VAL A 208 -10.23 6.00 5.60
CA VAL A 208 -11.35 6.95 5.71
C VAL A 208 -11.32 7.91 4.54
N ARG A 209 -10.16 8.52 4.25
CA ARG A 209 -9.98 9.44 3.12
C ARG A 209 -8.65 9.24 2.43
N ILE A 210 -8.65 9.43 1.12
CA ILE A 210 -7.46 9.50 0.29
C ILE A 210 -7.55 10.75 -0.59
N GLY A 211 -6.49 11.54 -0.61
CA GLY A 211 -6.24 12.58 -1.61
C GLY A 211 -4.97 12.25 -2.37
N ILE A 212 -5.04 12.21 -3.70
CA ILE A 212 -3.89 11.98 -4.58
C ILE A 212 -3.86 13.12 -5.58
N GLU A 213 -2.71 13.78 -5.66
CA GLU A 213 -2.33 14.72 -6.71
C GLU A 213 -1.05 14.18 -7.36
N GLU A 214 -0.54 14.84 -8.39
CA GLU A 214 0.63 14.37 -9.13
C GLU A 214 1.85 14.13 -8.24
N ASN A 215 2.18 15.11 -7.40
CA ASN A 215 3.41 15.12 -6.61
C ASN A 215 3.21 14.82 -5.13
N LYS A 216 1.98 14.59 -4.65
CA LYS A 216 1.72 14.30 -3.24
C LYS A 216 0.49 13.42 -3.06
N SER A 217 0.51 12.64 -2.00
CA SER A 217 -0.64 11.88 -1.52
C SER A 217 -0.84 12.08 -0.03
N ARG A 218 -2.09 12.03 0.40
CA ARG A 218 -2.49 12.07 1.82
C ARG A 218 -3.55 11.00 2.06
N LEU A 219 -3.32 10.16 3.05
CA LEU A 219 -4.28 9.16 3.51
C LEU A 219 -4.61 9.47 4.97
N GLN A 220 -5.88 9.33 5.36
CA GLN A 220 -6.35 9.55 6.72
C GLN A 220 -7.13 8.35 7.23
N GLY A 221 -6.88 7.99 8.50
CA GLY A 221 -7.59 6.91 9.19
C GLY A 221 -7.40 5.57 8.50
N LEU A 222 -6.16 5.12 8.34
CA LEU A 222 -5.87 3.77 7.89
C LEU A 222 -6.17 2.79 9.03
N LEU A 223 -6.91 1.73 8.73
CA LEU A 223 -7.23 0.67 9.67
C LEU A 223 -7.15 -0.70 8.98
N LEU A 224 -6.10 -1.45 9.30
CA LEU A 224 -5.96 -2.87 8.99
C LEU A 224 -6.45 -3.67 10.20
N THR A 225 -7.43 -4.54 10.00
CA THR A 225 -8.00 -5.38 11.05
C THR A 225 -8.15 -6.80 10.56
N SER A 226 -8.05 -7.75 11.48
CA SER A 226 -8.55 -9.09 11.19
C SER A 226 -10.08 -9.12 11.26
N VAL A 227 -10.70 -9.89 10.37
CA VAL A 227 -12.13 -10.20 10.43
C VAL A 227 -12.48 -11.16 11.58
N TYR A 228 -11.46 -11.75 12.23
CA TYR A 228 -11.59 -12.65 13.37
C TYR A 228 -11.03 -12.05 14.66
N SER A 229 -11.61 -12.44 15.80
CA SER A 229 -11.05 -12.18 17.13
C SER A 229 -9.75 -12.99 17.33
N LYS A 230 -8.93 -12.65 18.34
CA LYS A 230 -7.69 -13.40 18.66
C LYS A 230 -7.97 -14.91 18.85
N GLN A 231 -9.07 -15.26 19.52
CA GLN A 231 -9.46 -16.65 19.81
C GLN A 231 -10.04 -17.40 18.59
N GLU A 232 -10.67 -16.69 17.66
CA GLU A 232 -11.27 -17.29 16.47
C GLU A 232 -10.25 -17.43 15.34
N PHE A 233 -9.32 -16.47 15.21
CA PHE A 233 -8.31 -16.44 14.15
C PHE A 233 -7.50 -17.74 14.03
N GLN A 234 -7.18 -18.35 15.16
CA GLN A 234 -6.45 -19.63 15.21
C GLN A 234 -7.25 -20.80 14.60
N LYS A 235 -8.58 -20.80 14.66
CA LYS A 235 -9.42 -21.86 14.08
C LYS A 235 -9.38 -21.85 12.55
N HIS A 236 -9.07 -20.69 11.97
CA HIS A 236 -8.91 -20.48 10.53
C HIS A 236 -7.44 -20.53 10.09
N THR A 237 -6.54 -21.01 10.95
CA THR A 237 -5.10 -21.03 10.67
C THR A 237 -4.49 -22.35 11.15
N PRO A 238 -4.20 -23.30 10.23
CA PRO A 238 -3.75 -24.65 10.59
C PRO A 238 -2.31 -24.71 11.13
N ILE A 239 -1.54 -23.64 10.94
CA ILE A 239 -0.18 -23.45 11.45
C ILE A 239 -0.13 -22.09 12.15
N GLU A 240 0.86 -21.83 12.98
CA GLU A 240 1.00 -20.51 13.59
C GLU A 240 1.12 -19.41 12.54
N LYS A 241 0.33 -18.34 12.68
CA LYS A 241 0.45 -17.11 11.90
C LYS A 241 0.18 -15.91 12.75
N ASP A 242 0.79 -14.80 12.34
CA ASP A 242 0.54 -13.51 12.95
C ASP A 242 -0.84 -12.98 12.54
N ARG A 243 -1.61 -12.59 13.54
CA ARG A 243 -2.78 -11.75 13.40
C ARG A 243 -2.33 -10.30 13.51
N TYR A 244 -2.61 -9.50 12.49
CA TYR A 244 -2.22 -8.11 12.44
C TYR A 244 -3.40 -7.19 12.71
N GLN A 245 -3.14 -6.14 13.47
CA GLN A 245 -4.05 -5.01 13.62
C GLN A 245 -3.21 -3.74 13.62
N LEU A 246 -3.42 -2.88 12.62
CA LEU A 246 -2.68 -1.63 12.46
C LEU A 246 -3.68 -0.50 12.27
N SER A 247 -3.53 0.57 13.04
CA SER A 247 -4.14 1.87 12.73
C SER A 247 -3.06 2.91 12.51
N ALA A 248 -3.34 3.89 11.64
CA ALA A 248 -2.53 5.10 11.51
C ALA A 248 -3.44 6.29 11.23
N ASP A 249 -3.25 7.39 11.97
CA ASP A 249 -4.09 8.58 11.82
C ASP A 249 -3.89 9.21 10.45
N SER A 250 -2.63 9.37 10.03
CA SER A 250 -2.31 9.95 8.73
C SER A 250 -1.04 9.39 8.12
N ILE A 251 -1.06 9.31 6.79
CA ILE A 251 0.10 9.02 5.96
C ILE A 251 0.23 10.13 4.94
N ALA A 252 1.43 10.66 4.79
CA ALA A 252 1.75 11.71 3.84
C ALA A 252 2.90 11.27 2.94
N ILE A 253 2.75 11.50 1.64
CA ILE A 253 3.77 11.22 0.64
C ILE A 253 3.99 12.48 -0.18
N ASP A 254 5.24 12.92 -0.31
CA ASP A 254 5.63 14.16 -0.99
C ASP A 254 6.70 13.92 -2.05
N HIS A 255 6.63 14.70 -3.12
CA HIS A 255 7.42 14.57 -4.34
C HIS A 255 7.32 13.16 -4.95
N GLN A 256 6.10 12.64 -5.02
CA GLN A 256 5.85 11.33 -5.63
C GLN A 256 5.87 11.40 -7.16
N ASP A 257 6.23 10.28 -7.80
CA ASP A 257 6.09 10.07 -9.24
C ASP A 257 5.83 8.58 -9.49
N PHE A 258 5.00 8.28 -10.48
CA PHE A 258 4.68 6.92 -10.89
C PHE A 258 4.75 6.79 -12.41
N GLY A 259 5.20 5.63 -12.88
CA GLY A 259 5.29 5.36 -14.30
C GLY A 259 5.80 3.97 -14.58
N PHE A 260 6.46 3.78 -15.71
CA PHE A 260 7.03 2.50 -16.09
C PHE A 260 8.51 2.64 -16.46
N LYS A 261 9.31 1.64 -16.14
CA LYS A 261 10.70 1.48 -16.61
C LYS A 261 10.92 0.02 -16.99
N ASN A 262 11.30 -0.23 -18.24
CA ASN A 262 11.51 -1.58 -18.79
C ASN A 262 10.36 -2.53 -18.44
N ASP A 263 9.15 -2.12 -18.79
CA ASP A 263 7.89 -2.79 -18.50
C ASP A 263 7.47 -2.92 -17.02
N SER A 264 8.35 -2.62 -16.06
CA SER A 264 8.04 -2.66 -14.63
C SER A 264 7.41 -1.36 -14.18
N LEU A 265 6.37 -1.45 -13.35
CA LEU A 265 5.83 -0.27 -12.64
C LEU A 265 6.96 0.34 -11.80
N LYS A 266 7.06 1.66 -11.82
CA LYS A 266 8.03 2.46 -11.06
C LYS A 266 7.27 3.40 -10.16
N TYR A 267 7.57 3.39 -8.87
CA TYR A 267 7.06 4.33 -7.89
C TYR A 267 8.22 4.96 -7.14
N VAL A 268 8.22 6.29 -7.09
CA VAL A 268 9.24 7.07 -6.38
C VAL A 268 8.59 8.12 -5.49
N ALA A 269 9.23 8.43 -4.37
CA ALA A 269 8.87 9.54 -3.51
C ALA A 269 10.11 10.03 -2.75
N SER A 270 10.19 11.33 -2.43
CA SER A 270 11.28 11.83 -1.60
C SER A 270 10.98 11.71 -0.11
N HIS A 271 9.73 11.96 0.30
CA HIS A 271 9.35 11.89 1.72
C HIS A 271 8.06 11.09 1.88
N PHE A 272 8.08 10.17 2.85
CA PHE A 272 6.93 9.40 3.29
C PHE A 272 6.83 9.53 4.80
N SER A 273 5.72 9.99 5.36
CA SER A 273 5.52 10.07 6.80
C SER A 273 4.30 9.30 7.26
N ILE A 274 4.43 8.65 8.41
CA ILE A 274 3.36 7.96 9.13
C ILE A 274 3.26 8.58 10.50
N HIS A 275 2.08 9.10 10.86
CA HIS A 275 1.85 9.72 12.15
C HIS A 275 0.84 8.93 12.98
N ASN A 276 1.12 8.81 14.28
CA ASN A 276 0.23 8.19 15.28
C ASN A 276 -0.23 6.79 14.85
N ALA A 277 0.72 5.88 14.70
CA ALA A 277 0.43 4.50 14.35
C ALA A 277 0.29 3.61 15.60
N ASP A 278 -0.59 2.63 15.57
CA ASP A 278 -0.71 1.60 16.60
C ASP A 278 -0.74 0.23 15.91
N PHE A 279 0.29 -0.57 16.15
CA PHE A 279 0.49 -1.85 15.51
C PHE A 279 0.52 -2.97 16.53
N GLU A 280 -0.54 -3.76 16.57
CA GLU A 280 -0.63 -4.97 17.37
C GLU A 280 -0.42 -6.21 16.49
N ILE A 281 0.48 -7.07 16.95
CA ILE A 281 0.79 -8.36 16.36
C ILE A 281 0.51 -9.41 17.44
N TYR A 282 -0.34 -10.37 17.11
CA TYR A 282 -0.66 -11.48 18.01
C TYR A 282 -0.33 -12.80 17.34
N ARG A 283 0.41 -13.66 18.03
CA ARG A 283 0.74 -15.02 17.59
C ARG A 283 0.31 -16.03 18.65
N ASP A 284 -0.39 -17.07 18.21
CA ASP A 284 -0.71 -18.22 19.05
C ASP A 284 0.25 -19.38 18.75
N LYS A 285 1.14 -19.67 19.71
CA LYS A 285 2.17 -20.70 19.66
C LYS A 285 1.65 -22.09 20.08
N THR A 286 0.34 -22.22 20.37
CA THR A 286 -0.26 -23.55 20.57
C THR A 286 -0.54 -24.30 19.27
N GLN A 287 -0.47 -23.61 18.12
CA GLN A 287 -0.57 -24.22 16.80
C GLN A 287 0.78 -24.80 16.34
N PRO A 288 0.79 -25.72 15.36
CA PRO A 288 2.04 -26.22 14.77
C PRO A 288 2.91 -25.09 14.19
N ASP A 289 4.23 -25.22 14.34
CA ASP A 289 5.20 -24.24 13.85
C ASP A 289 5.13 -24.06 12.31
N ASP A 290 5.34 -22.82 11.85
CA ASP A 290 5.50 -22.51 10.44
C ASP A 290 6.96 -22.67 10.02
N ASN A 291 7.27 -23.80 9.37
CA ASN A 291 8.61 -24.13 8.91
C ASN A 291 9.00 -23.47 7.57
N THR A 292 8.20 -22.54 7.04
CA THR A 292 8.55 -21.85 5.79
C THR A 292 9.72 -20.89 6.01
N VAL A 293 10.63 -20.87 5.03
CA VAL A 293 11.79 -19.97 5.06
C VAL A 293 11.30 -18.51 5.00
N LYS A 294 11.66 -17.71 6.00
CA LYS A 294 11.36 -16.28 6.05
C LYS A 294 12.50 -15.49 5.39
N PRO A 295 12.24 -14.69 4.34
CA PRO A 295 13.29 -13.92 3.68
C PRO A 295 13.83 -12.80 4.58
N MET A 296 15.05 -12.35 4.31
CA MET A 296 15.59 -11.11 4.89
C MET A 296 14.94 -9.88 4.24
N TYR A 297 14.87 -8.75 4.93
CA TYR A 297 14.24 -7.54 4.40
C TYR A 297 14.89 -7.01 3.10
N SER A 298 16.21 -7.17 2.96
CA SER A 298 16.93 -6.88 1.70
C SER A 298 16.45 -7.76 0.54
N GLU A 299 16.19 -9.04 0.80
CA GLU A 299 15.65 -9.97 -0.20
C GLU A 299 14.20 -9.63 -0.55
N MET A 300 13.38 -9.30 0.45
CA MET A 300 11.99 -8.88 0.23
C MET A 300 11.92 -7.65 -0.69
N LEU A 301 12.72 -6.61 -0.41
CA LEU A 301 12.78 -5.41 -1.25
C LEU A 301 13.30 -5.71 -2.65
N ARG A 302 14.37 -6.50 -2.76
CA ARG A 302 14.98 -6.88 -4.04
C ARG A 302 13.99 -7.66 -4.93
N LYS A 303 13.08 -8.42 -4.35
CA LYS A 303 12.10 -9.26 -5.06
C LYS A 303 10.75 -8.59 -5.30
N LEU A 304 10.57 -7.31 -4.96
CA LEU A 304 9.32 -6.61 -5.28
C LEU A 304 9.03 -6.68 -6.79
N PRO A 305 7.76 -6.88 -7.20
CA PRO A 305 7.38 -6.99 -8.61
C PRO A 305 7.32 -5.62 -9.33
N PHE A 306 7.76 -4.55 -8.66
CA PHE A 306 7.81 -3.19 -9.16
C PHE A 306 9.05 -2.49 -8.59
N LEU A 307 9.45 -1.41 -9.24
CA LEU A 307 10.57 -0.58 -8.85
C LEU A 307 10.11 0.44 -7.82
N LEU A 308 10.67 0.39 -6.62
CA LEU A 308 10.35 1.27 -5.50
C LEU A 308 11.59 2.10 -5.15
N LYS A 309 11.42 3.41 -4.97
CA LYS A 309 12.43 4.27 -4.35
C LYS A 309 11.77 5.31 -3.46
N ILE A 310 12.01 5.23 -2.16
CA ILE A 310 11.65 6.27 -1.18
C ILE A 310 12.95 6.80 -0.57
N ASP A 311 13.22 8.09 -0.71
CA ASP A 311 14.46 8.68 -0.18
C ASP A 311 14.47 8.64 1.36
N THR A 312 13.39 9.14 1.99
CA THR A 312 13.20 9.13 3.45
C THR A 312 11.79 8.73 3.84
N LEU A 313 11.66 7.77 4.77
CA LEU A 313 10.41 7.41 5.43
C LEU A 313 10.51 7.71 6.92
N ASN A 314 9.65 8.57 7.44
CA ASN A 314 9.56 8.91 8.85
C ASN A 314 8.33 8.26 9.50
N VAL A 315 8.52 7.72 10.70
CA VAL A 315 7.45 7.27 11.58
C VAL A 315 7.49 8.14 12.82
N ASP A 316 6.40 8.82 13.11
CA ASP A 316 6.28 9.68 14.27
C ASP A 316 5.16 9.18 15.19
N ASN A 317 5.52 9.05 16.48
CA ASN A 317 4.65 8.60 17.55
C ASN A 317 3.89 7.29 17.24
N ALA A 318 4.62 6.19 17.05
CA ALA A 318 3.99 4.88 16.90
C ALA A 318 4.01 4.04 18.19
N ARG A 319 3.08 3.11 18.32
CA ARG A 319 3.08 2.05 19.32
C ARG A 319 3.14 0.70 18.62
N ILE A 320 4.03 -0.18 19.06
CA ILE A 320 4.14 -1.54 18.55
C ILE A 320 3.97 -2.50 19.72
N VAL A 321 3.05 -3.44 19.58
CA VAL A 321 2.77 -4.49 20.58
C VAL A 321 2.91 -5.85 19.92
N TYR A 322 3.78 -6.69 20.46
CA TYR A 322 3.90 -8.08 20.07
C TYR A 322 3.44 -8.98 21.22
N GLU A 323 2.46 -9.84 20.95
CA GLU A 323 1.88 -10.77 21.90
C GLU A 323 2.07 -12.22 21.44
N GLU A 324 2.63 -13.06 22.29
CA GLU A 324 2.76 -14.49 22.06
C GLU A 324 2.04 -15.29 23.14
N ARG A 325 1.09 -16.12 22.71
CA ARG A 325 0.41 -17.08 23.59
C ARG A 325 1.07 -18.43 23.50
N MET A 326 1.77 -18.83 24.55
CA MET A 326 2.56 -20.06 24.59
C MET A 326 1.77 -21.30 25.03
N LYS A 327 0.71 -21.12 25.81
CA LYS A 327 -0.13 -22.22 26.32
C LYS A 327 -1.59 -21.79 26.40
N ALA A 328 -2.49 -22.76 26.20
CA ALA A 328 -3.90 -22.57 26.47
C ALA A 328 -4.15 -22.21 27.95
N GLY A 329 -5.13 -21.35 28.21
CA GLY A 329 -5.48 -20.90 29.57
C GLY A 329 -4.53 -19.87 30.22
N ARG A 330 -3.36 -19.57 29.63
CA ARG A 330 -2.47 -18.51 30.11
C ARG A 330 -2.64 -17.23 29.30
N ALA A 331 -2.43 -16.09 29.97
CA ALA A 331 -2.31 -14.80 29.29
C ALA A 331 -1.09 -14.81 28.35
N PRO A 332 -1.14 -14.10 27.20
CA PRO A 332 0.01 -13.99 26.31
C PRO A 332 1.14 -13.19 26.95
N GLY A 333 2.38 -13.56 26.64
CA GLY A 333 3.53 -12.70 26.91
C GLY A 333 3.52 -11.52 25.96
N LYS A 334 3.82 -10.33 26.48
CA LYS A 334 3.66 -9.08 25.75
C LYS A 334 4.96 -8.28 25.74
N VAL A 335 5.38 -7.88 24.55
CA VAL A 335 6.47 -6.93 24.30
C VAL A 335 5.88 -5.64 23.74
N VAL A 336 6.25 -4.50 24.31
CA VAL A 336 5.71 -3.18 23.90
C VAL A 336 6.84 -2.24 23.55
N PHE A 337 6.70 -1.52 22.45
CA PHE A 337 7.50 -0.35 22.10
C PHE A 337 6.54 0.83 22.02
N ALA A 338 6.63 1.76 22.97
CA ALA A 338 5.82 2.98 22.98
C ALA A 338 6.60 4.17 22.41
N LYS A 339 5.88 5.19 21.93
CA LYS A 339 6.45 6.44 21.38
C LYS A 339 7.58 6.20 20.36
N VAL A 340 7.38 5.21 19.50
CA VAL A 340 8.33 4.85 18.46
C VAL A 340 8.46 6.03 17.50
N GLN A 341 9.70 6.51 17.35
CA GLN A 341 10.10 7.45 16.32
C GLN A 341 11.13 6.77 15.43
N GLY A 342 10.98 6.85 14.12
CA GLY A 342 11.84 6.16 13.18
C GLY A 342 12.11 6.96 11.93
N GLU A 343 13.30 6.80 11.37
CA GLU A 343 13.66 7.24 10.04
C GLU A 343 14.27 6.08 9.27
N ILE A 344 13.76 5.83 8.07
CA ILE A 344 14.31 4.88 7.11
C ILE A 344 14.78 5.67 5.90
N SER A 345 16.09 5.68 5.65
CA SER A 345 16.67 6.33 4.46
C SER A 345 17.01 5.29 3.38
N ASN A 346 16.88 5.68 2.12
CA ASN A 346 17.19 4.87 0.93
C ASN A 346 16.41 3.55 0.86
N LEU A 347 15.09 3.62 1.01
CA LEU A 347 14.22 2.45 0.82
C LEU A 347 14.00 2.23 -0.68
N THR A 348 14.90 1.49 -1.32
CA THR A 348 14.88 1.29 -2.77
C THR A 348 15.33 -0.10 -3.19
N ASN A 349 14.75 -0.61 -4.29
CA ASN A 349 15.21 -1.82 -4.97
C ASN A 349 15.88 -1.56 -6.32
N PHE A 350 16.03 -0.28 -6.70
CA PHE A 350 16.73 0.10 -7.92
C PHE A 350 17.60 1.34 -7.70
N SER A 351 18.61 1.51 -8.56
CA SER A 351 19.47 2.68 -8.56
C SER A 351 19.94 2.97 -9.98
N ASN A 352 20.14 4.25 -10.29
CA ASN A 352 20.83 4.69 -11.51
C ASN A 352 22.30 5.06 -11.21
N SER A 353 22.72 5.03 -9.93
CA SER A 353 24.08 5.30 -9.49
C SER A 353 24.97 4.06 -9.68
N THR A 354 26.28 4.28 -9.87
CA THR A 354 27.29 3.21 -9.88
C THR A 354 27.34 2.47 -8.54
N GLU A 355 27.18 3.19 -7.43
CA GLU A 355 27.02 2.59 -6.11
C GLU A 355 25.55 2.49 -5.71
N PHE A 356 25.13 1.28 -5.34
CA PHE A 356 23.79 1.05 -4.82
C PHE A 356 23.69 1.55 -3.37
N PRO A 357 22.67 2.36 -3.03
CA PRO A 357 22.58 2.98 -1.71
C PRO A 357 22.30 1.94 -0.60
N THR A 358 22.88 2.17 0.57
CA THR A 358 22.58 1.39 1.78
C THR A 358 21.27 1.90 2.39
N THR A 359 20.32 1.00 2.62
CA THR A 359 19.13 1.30 3.41
C THR A 359 19.52 1.40 4.88
N ARG A 360 19.17 2.51 5.53
CA ARG A 360 19.48 2.77 6.95
C ARG A 360 18.19 3.05 7.71
N ILE A 361 18.14 2.57 8.94
CA ILE A 361 17.03 2.68 9.86
C ILE A 361 17.58 3.20 11.17
N ILE A 362 17.10 4.35 11.62
CA ILE A 362 17.40 4.92 12.93
C ILE A 362 16.06 5.00 13.67
N ALA A 363 15.95 4.36 14.83
CA ALA A 363 14.72 4.34 15.59
C ALA A 363 14.96 4.58 17.08
N LYS A 364 13.99 5.18 17.74
CA LYS A 364 13.92 5.38 19.19
C LYS A 364 12.57 4.93 19.70
N ALA A 365 12.52 4.37 20.91
CA ALA A 365 11.28 3.95 21.54
C ALA A 365 11.41 3.87 23.07
N ASP A 366 10.28 3.95 23.77
CA ASP A 366 10.15 3.52 25.16
C ASP A 366 9.87 2.01 25.17
N PHE A 367 10.92 1.19 25.30
CA PHE A 367 10.82 -0.26 25.37
C PHE A 367 10.18 -0.69 26.68
N MET A 368 9.19 -1.58 26.59
CA MET A 368 8.38 -2.06 27.71
C MET A 368 7.78 -0.91 28.54
N ASN A 369 7.42 0.21 27.88
CA ASN A 369 6.92 1.44 28.50
C ASN A 369 7.87 2.10 29.54
N GLN A 370 9.17 1.78 29.51
CA GLN A 370 10.12 2.30 30.48
C GLN A 370 11.48 2.62 29.86
N ALA A 371 12.13 1.63 29.24
CA ALA A 371 13.53 1.74 28.89
C ALA A 371 13.71 2.50 27.57
N ALA A 372 14.40 3.64 27.60
CA ALA A 372 14.74 4.37 26.39
C ALA A 372 15.67 3.52 25.51
N LEU A 373 15.16 3.08 24.36
CA LEU A 373 15.85 2.26 23.38
C LEU A 373 16.19 3.09 22.15
N GLN A 374 17.42 2.96 21.65
CA GLN A 374 17.84 3.46 20.35
C GLN A 374 18.35 2.31 19.49
N LEU A 375 18.03 2.33 18.21
CA LEU A 375 18.40 1.32 17.23
C LEU A 375 18.98 2.01 16.00
N ASN A 376 20.12 1.50 15.53
CA ASN A 376 20.71 1.82 14.24
C ASN A 376 20.84 0.52 13.46
N TRP A 377 20.14 0.39 12.34
CA TRP A 377 20.14 -0.81 11.51
C TRP A 377 20.40 -0.42 10.06
N ALA A 378 21.20 -1.21 9.36
CA ALA A 378 21.53 -1.00 7.96
C ALA A 378 21.58 -2.33 7.22
N PHE A 379 21.20 -2.31 5.94
CA PHE A 379 21.37 -3.42 5.02
C PHE A 379 21.53 -2.93 3.57
N LYS A 380 22.02 -3.81 2.69
CA LYS A 380 22.18 -3.52 1.25
C LYS A 380 21.25 -4.41 0.43
N VAL A 381 20.27 -3.80 -0.26
CA VAL A 381 19.26 -4.53 -1.06
C VAL A 381 19.90 -5.29 -2.23
N ASN A 382 20.91 -4.70 -2.88
CA ASN A 382 21.62 -5.34 -3.98
C ASN A 382 22.64 -6.41 -3.54
N ASN A 383 22.87 -6.62 -2.24
CA ASN A 383 23.79 -7.64 -1.75
C ASN A 383 23.06 -9.00 -1.66
N PRO A 384 23.39 -9.99 -2.52
CA PRO A 384 22.70 -11.28 -2.54
C PRO A 384 22.95 -12.14 -1.31
N SER A 385 23.94 -11.83 -0.47
CA SER A 385 24.14 -12.49 0.83
C SER A 385 23.25 -11.92 1.93
N ASP A 386 22.52 -10.84 1.66
CA ASP A 386 21.66 -10.13 2.62
C ASP A 386 22.43 -9.62 3.84
N TRP A 387 23.55 -8.95 3.57
CA TRP A 387 24.34 -8.30 4.62
C TRP A 387 23.50 -7.29 5.41
N PHE A 388 23.67 -7.29 6.72
CA PHE A 388 23.14 -6.28 7.63
C PHE A 388 24.13 -5.94 8.75
N SER A 389 23.93 -4.78 9.36
CA SER A 389 24.57 -4.34 10.60
C SER A 389 23.54 -3.68 11.50
N VAL A 390 23.53 -4.01 12.79
CA VAL A 390 22.55 -3.55 13.76
C VAL A 390 23.20 -3.28 15.10
N SER A 391 23.03 -2.06 15.60
CA SER A 391 23.51 -1.63 16.90
C SER A 391 22.45 -0.85 17.65
N GLY A 392 22.63 -0.70 18.94
CA GLY A 392 21.68 0.04 19.75
C GLY A 392 22.10 0.11 21.20
N ASN A 393 21.40 0.97 21.93
CA ASN A 393 21.55 1.12 23.36
C ASN A 393 20.18 1.20 24.02
N MET A 394 20.08 0.66 25.22
CA MET A 394 18.88 0.67 26.04
C MET A 394 19.24 1.15 27.44
N GLY A 395 18.47 2.09 27.98
CA GLY A 395 18.56 2.51 29.37
C GLY A 395 17.96 1.50 30.34
N THR A 396 17.58 1.97 31.51
CA THR A 396 17.12 1.11 32.60
C THR A 396 15.81 0.38 32.29
N LEU A 397 15.81 -0.94 32.50
CA LEU A 397 14.64 -1.80 32.37
C LEU A 397 14.44 -2.61 33.65
N SER A 398 13.28 -2.43 34.28
CA SER A 398 13.00 -3.11 35.55
C SER A 398 12.57 -4.56 35.38
N ALA A 399 12.85 -5.39 36.39
CA ALA A 399 12.30 -6.75 36.46
C ALA A 399 10.77 -6.78 36.35
N GLN A 400 10.07 -5.82 36.96
CA GLN A 400 8.61 -5.74 36.85
C GLN A 400 8.17 -5.68 35.38
N ASN A 401 8.83 -4.85 34.58
CA ASN A 401 8.49 -4.69 33.17
C ASN A 401 8.98 -5.87 32.33
N MET A 402 10.15 -6.46 32.63
CA MET A 402 10.58 -7.70 31.98
C MET A 402 9.59 -8.85 32.21
N ASN A 403 9.03 -8.95 33.42
CA ASN A 403 8.14 -10.03 33.81
C ASN A 403 6.79 -10.03 33.09
N THR A 404 6.38 -8.93 32.42
CA THR A 404 5.18 -8.94 31.55
C THR A 404 5.34 -9.84 30.33
N PHE A 405 6.58 -10.18 29.94
CA PHE A 405 6.90 -11.15 28.91
C PHE A 405 7.46 -12.46 29.50
N LEU A 406 8.46 -12.37 30.38
CA LEU A 406 9.20 -13.55 30.86
C LEU A 406 8.31 -14.55 31.61
N THR A 407 7.40 -14.07 32.46
CA THR A 407 6.54 -14.93 33.27
C THR A 407 5.52 -15.69 32.43
N PRO A 408 4.63 -15.03 31.66
CA PRO A 408 3.67 -15.73 30.80
C PRO A 408 4.30 -16.47 29.61
N GLY A 409 5.37 -15.92 29.01
CA GLY A 409 5.97 -16.43 27.79
C GLY A 409 7.05 -17.50 28.01
N MET A 410 7.78 -17.43 29.10
CA MET A 410 8.94 -18.32 29.33
C MET A 410 8.86 -19.12 30.63
N ASN A 411 7.85 -18.88 31.48
CA ASN A 411 7.72 -19.46 32.81
C ASN A 411 8.91 -19.09 33.73
N VAL A 412 9.40 -17.86 33.59
CA VAL A 412 10.58 -17.34 34.27
C VAL A 412 10.23 -16.02 34.95
N LYS A 413 10.85 -15.75 36.09
CA LYS A 413 10.74 -14.48 36.80
C LYS A 413 12.11 -13.85 36.99
N ALA A 414 12.24 -12.60 36.59
CA ALA A 414 13.40 -11.77 36.89
C ALA A 414 13.16 -10.95 38.18
N GLU A 415 14.26 -10.60 38.86
CA GLU A 415 14.38 -9.65 39.96
C GLU A 415 15.58 -8.73 39.65
N GLY A 416 15.64 -7.54 40.25
CA GLY A 416 16.65 -6.51 39.94
C GLY A 416 16.40 -5.78 38.62
N ASP A 417 17.37 -5.00 38.19
CA ASP A 417 17.23 -4.11 37.04
C ASP A 417 18.41 -4.24 36.07
N ILE A 418 18.13 -4.18 34.77
CA ILE A 418 19.16 -3.88 33.77
C ILE A 418 19.30 -2.36 33.78
N THR A 419 20.50 -1.83 34.04
CA THR A 419 20.71 -0.38 34.12
C THR A 419 21.12 0.21 32.77
N ASN A 420 21.84 -0.57 31.96
CA ASN A 420 22.30 -0.17 30.64
C ASN A 420 22.57 -1.41 29.77
N MET A 421 22.26 -1.34 28.49
CA MET A 421 22.60 -2.38 27.52
C MET A 421 23.06 -1.74 26.22
N ASN A 422 24.20 -2.14 25.69
CA ASN A 422 24.72 -1.75 24.38
C ASN A 422 24.95 -3.01 23.55
N PHE A 423 24.53 -3.02 22.29
CA PHE A 423 24.78 -4.14 21.39
C PHE A 423 25.25 -3.68 20.02
N ASN A 424 26.05 -4.52 19.38
CA ASN A 424 26.50 -4.32 18.01
C ASN A 424 26.71 -5.68 17.35
N PHE A 425 25.90 -5.98 16.34
CA PHE A 425 25.94 -7.21 15.56
C PHE A 425 25.97 -6.89 14.07
N SER A 426 26.65 -7.71 13.30
CA SER A 426 26.61 -7.68 11.84
C SER A 426 26.55 -9.10 11.31
N GLY A 427 25.97 -9.29 10.13
CA GLY A 427 25.77 -10.64 9.64
C GLY A 427 25.16 -10.68 8.26
N ASN A 428 24.69 -11.87 7.91
CA ASN A 428 24.04 -12.17 6.65
C ASN A 428 22.85 -13.11 6.87
N ARG A 429 22.27 -13.64 5.78
CA ARG A 429 21.13 -14.58 5.85
C ARG A 429 21.36 -15.89 6.63
N ASN A 430 22.61 -16.21 6.97
CA ASN A 430 23.01 -17.47 7.61
C ASN A 430 23.58 -17.28 9.02
N VAL A 431 24.51 -16.33 9.19
CA VAL A 431 25.26 -16.17 10.44
C VAL A 431 25.48 -14.69 10.76
N ALA A 432 25.49 -14.37 12.04
CA ALA A 432 25.73 -13.05 12.58
C ALA A 432 26.81 -13.13 13.64
N SER A 433 27.65 -12.11 13.69
CA SER A 433 28.68 -11.96 14.68
C SER A 433 28.63 -10.60 15.34
N GLY A 434 29.04 -10.53 16.61
CA GLY A 434 29.01 -9.27 17.35
C GLY A 434 29.17 -9.48 18.84
N GLY A 435 28.62 -8.55 19.60
CA GLY A 435 28.69 -8.55 21.06
C GLY A 435 27.64 -7.66 21.71
N LEU A 436 27.51 -7.83 23.02
CA LEU A 436 26.60 -7.10 23.87
C LEU A 436 27.28 -6.79 25.20
N ASN A 437 27.20 -5.55 25.64
CA ASN A 437 27.63 -5.12 26.97
C ASN A 437 26.38 -4.74 27.78
N MET A 438 26.25 -5.26 28.98
CA MET A 438 25.10 -5.03 29.85
C MET A 438 25.57 -4.82 31.27
N ALA A 439 25.08 -3.75 31.89
CA ALA A 439 25.17 -3.51 33.32
C ALA A 439 23.83 -3.77 34.00
N TYR A 440 23.90 -4.26 35.23
CA TYR A 440 22.73 -4.69 35.98
C TYR A 440 22.98 -4.55 37.48
N GLU A 441 21.88 -4.40 38.22
CA GLU A 441 21.86 -4.23 39.67
C GLU A 441 20.93 -5.28 40.29
N ASP A 442 21.43 -6.00 41.29
CA ASP A 442 20.68 -7.04 42.03
C ASP A 442 19.93 -8.06 41.15
N PHE A 443 20.48 -8.39 39.97
CA PHE A 443 19.76 -9.13 38.95
C PHE A 443 19.70 -10.64 39.20
N LYS A 444 18.50 -11.19 39.34
CA LYS A 444 18.29 -12.62 39.56
C LYS A 444 17.23 -13.17 38.61
N ILE A 445 17.43 -14.39 38.11
CA ILE A 445 16.47 -15.11 37.29
C ILE A 445 16.06 -16.39 38.02
N GLU A 446 14.76 -16.62 38.13
CA GLU A 446 14.18 -17.82 38.73
C GLU A 446 13.26 -18.53 37.73
N VAL A 447 13.47 -19.84 37.57
CA VAL A 447 12.54 -20.70 36.82
C VAL A 447 11.35 -21.03 37.71
N LEU A 448 10.15 -20.61 37.30
CA LEU A 448 8.94 -20.93 38.04
C LEU A 448 8.65 -22.44 37.95
N LYS A 449 8.09 -23.02 39.00
CA LYS A 449 7.84 -24.48 39.09
C LYS A 449 7.21 -25.02 37.80
N ASN A 450 7.88 -26.02 37.25
CA ASN A 450 7.54 -26.63 35.96
C ASN A 450 6.21 -27.39 36.11
N ASP A 451 5.22 -27.08 35.28
CA ASP A 451 3.94 -27.80 35.20
C ASP A 451 4.08 -29.11 34.38
N GLY A 452 5.27 -29.72 34.41
CA GLY A 452 5.58 -31.02 33.80
C GLY A 452 5.69 -31.03 32.27
N THR A 453 5.50 -29.92 31.56
CA THR A 453 5.32 -29.94 30.08
C THR A 453 6.29 -29.09 29.26
N GLN A 454 7.22 -28.33 29.86
CA GLN A 454 8.19 -27.53 29.09
C GLN A 454 9.64 -27.96 29.31
N LYS A 455 10.20 -28.67 28.32
CA LYS A 455 11.64 -28.70 28.06
C LYS A 455 11.95 -27.63 27.02
N SER A 456 12.11 -26.37 27.43
CA SER A 456 12.67 -25.35 26.53
C SER A 456 14.19 -25.32 26.71
N GLY A 457 14.95 -25.31 25.59
CA GLY A 457 16.42 -25.23 25.67
C GLY A 457 16.91 -23.99 26.42
N PHE A 458 16.10 -22.93 26.47
CA PHE A 458 16.37 -21.74 27.29
C PHE A 458 16.32 -22.02 28.79
N LEU A 459 15.30 -22.75 29.26
CA LEU A 459 15.16 -23.11 30.69
C LEU A 459 16.36 -23.93 31.16
N THR A 460 16.90 -24.81 30.31
CA THR A 460 18.12 -25.56 30.62
C THR A 460 19.34 -24.64 30.75
N THR A 461 19.46 -23.60 29.91
CA THR A 461 20.61 -22.66 29.95
C THR A 461 20.59 -21.75 31.17
N ILE A 462 19.41 -21.33 31.64
CA ILE A 462 19.28 -20.40 32.78
C ILE A 462 19.16 -21.09 34.15
N ALA A 463 19.07 -22.43 34.18
CA ALA A 463 18.83 -23.20 35.41
C ALA A 463 19.86 -22.98 36.53
N ASN A 464 21.03 -22.40 36.21
CA ASN A 464 22.13 -22.13 37.14
C ASN A 464 22.45 -20.64 37.33
N ILE A 465 21.70 -19.72 36.73
CA ILE A 465 21.97 -18.27 36.84
C ILE A 465 21.37 -17.75 38.14
N PHE A 466 22.11 -17.92 39.24
CA PHE A 466 21.86 -17.26 40.53
C PHE A 466 22.99 -16.25 40.79
N VAL A 467 22.86 -15.03 40.28
CA VAL A 467 23.91 -14.01 40.40
C VAL A 467 23.39 -12.83 41.22
N LYS A 468 23.52 -12.86 42.54
CA LYS A 468 23.19 -11.71 43.39
C LYS A 468 24.38 -10.74 43.47
N HIS A 469 24.76 -10.10 42.35
CA HIS A 469 25.88 -9.15 42.27
C HIS A 469 25.54 -7.96 41.36
N ASN A 470 26.24 -6.83 41.57
CA ASN A 470 26.20 -5.68 40.66
C ASN A 470 27.29 -5.87 39.60
N GLY A 471 26.89 -5.81 38.32
CA GLY A 471 27.82 -5.86 37.19
C GLY A 471 28.07 -4.45 36.66
N ASP A 472 29.28 -3.93 36.83
CA ASP A 472 29.68 -2.66 36.21
C ASP A 472 29.71 -2.80 34.68
N SER A 473 29.36 -1.72 33.96
CA SER A 473 29.53 -1.61 32.51
C SER A 473 31.02 -1.50 32.16
N GLY A 474 31.80 -2.55 32.39
CA GLY A 474 33.26 -2.42 32.53
C GLY A 474 34.08 -3.08 31.42
N GLU A 475 33.80 -4.32 31.03
CA GLU A 475 34.59 -5.01 30.03
C GLU A 475 33.72 -5.72 29.01
N ASN A 476 34.12 -5.63 27.74
CA ASN A 476 33.44 -6.19 26.59
C ASN A 476 33.08 -7.67 26.81
N VAL A 477 31.83 -7.94 27.19
CA VAL A 477 31.29 -9.30 27.18
C VAL A 477 31.03 -9.70 25.72
N ASN A 478 32.09 -10.27 25.13
CA ASN A 478 32.16 -11.05 23.90
C ASN A 478 32.08 -10.29 22.58
N LYS A 479 33.21 -9.73 22.13
CA LYS A 479 33.47 -9.63 20.69
C LYS A 479 33.57 -11.04 20.12
N GLY A 480 32.86 -11.33 19.04
CA GLY A 480 32.96 -12.61 18.32
C GLY A 480 31.94 -13.68 18.76
N LEU A 481 30.81 -13.29 19.35
CA LEU A 481 29.67 -14.21 19.45
C LEU A 481 29.20 -14.54 18.05
N GLU A 482 29.15 -15.81 17.68
CA GLU A 482 28.51 -16.25 16.43
C GLU A 482 27.13 -16.82 16.71
N ILE A 483 26.15 -16.42 15.90
CA ILE A 483 24.76 -16.86 15.99
C ILE A 483 24.33 -17.34 14.61
N GLU A 484 23.99 -18.61 14.51
CA GLU A 484 23.34 -19.17 13.32
C GLU A 484 21.88 -18.75 13.26
N ARG A 485 21.42 -18.39 12.06
CA ARG A 485 20.04 -17.98 11.83
C ARG A 485 19.14 -19.19 11.68
N ASP A 486 18.11 -19.26 12.51
CA ASP A 486 16.94 -20.08 12.21
C ASP A 486 16.15 -19.41 11.06
N LYS A 487 16.25 -19.99 9.87
CA LYS A 487 15.65 -19.43 8.65
C LYS A 487 14.13 -19.56 8.61
N THR A 488 13.53 -20.39 9.47
CA THR A 488 12.07 -20.50 9.61
C THR A 488 11.49 -19.33 10.41
N LYS A 489 12.35 -18.52 11.05
CA LYS A 489 11.95 -17.40 11.89
C LYS A 489 12.32 -16.05 11.27
N SER A 490 11.65 -15.00 11.75
CA SER A 490 11.82 -13.64 11.26
C SER A 490 13.21 -13.06 11.61
N PHE A 491 13.58 -11.96 10.94
CA PHE A 491 14.77 -11.18 11.30
C PHE A 491 14.73 -10.70 12.77
N TRP A 492 13.56 -10.34 13.30
CA TRP A 492 13.43 -9.92 14.69
C TRP A 492 13.73 -11.04 15.69
N ASN A 493 13.33 -12.28 15.38
CA ASN A 493 13.72 -13.44 16.19
C ASN A 493 15.25 -13.69 16.13
N TYR A 494 15.86 -13.44 14.98
CA TYR A 494 17.30 -13.56 14.81
C TYR A 494 18.08 -12.51 15.61
N LEU A 495 17.64 -11.25 15.57
CA LEU A 495 18.18 -10.18 16.41
C LEU A 495 17.99 -10.49 17.91
N TRP A 496 16.80 -10.96 18.30
CA TRP A 496 16.55 -11.42 19.66
C TRP A 496 17.50 -12.54 20.07
N SER A 497 17.78 -13.51 19.20
CA SER A 497 18.73 -14.60 19.47
C SER A 497 20.15 -14.07 19.71
N CYS A 498 20.57 -13.02 19.00
CA CYS A 498 21.85 -12.33 19.22
C CYS A 498 21.89 -11.67 20.61
N ILE A 499 20.87 -10.86 20.93
CA ILE A 499 20.75 -10.18 22.23
C ILE A 499 20.70 -11.19 23.37
N LYS A 500 19.87 -12.22 23.23
CA LYS A 500 19.72 -13.31 24.21
C LYS A 500 21.05 -14.02 24.48
N LYS A 501 21.79 -14.40 23.42
CA LYS A 501 23.09 -15.08 23.59
C LYS A 501 24.10 -14.17 24.29
N GLY A 502 24.12 -12.88 23.94
CA GLY A 502 24.94 -11.88 24.59
C GLY A 502 24.63 -11.75 26.07
N ALA A 503 23.36 -11.53 26.41
CA ALA A 503 22.89 -11.39 27.78
C ALA A 503 23.19 -12.63 28.63
N LEU A 504 22.90 -13.83 28.12
CA LEU A 504 23.19 -15.08 28.85
C LEU A 504 24.68 -15.21 29.20
N LYS A 505 25.57 -14.84 28.28
CA LYS A 505 27.02 -14.89 28.53
C LYS A 505 27.52 -13.75 29.44
N THR A 506 26.72 -12.73 29.70
CA THR A 506 26.99 -11.73 30.75
C THR A 506 26.67 -12.28 32.15
N PHE A 507 25.72 -13.20 32.24
CA PHE A 507 25.27 -13.78 33.51
C PHE A 507 25.97 -15.10 33.89
N THR A 508 26.72 -15.71 32.98
CA THR A 508 27.47 -16.96 33.16
C THR A 508 28.95 -16.72 32.99
#